data_AF-A0A699VHK1-F1
#
_entry.id   AF-A0A699VHK1-F1
#
_cell.length_a   1.000
_cell.length_b   1.000
_cell.length_c   1.000
_cell.angle_alpha   90.00
_cell.angle_beta   90.00
_cell.angle_gamma   90.00
#
_symmetry.space_group_name_H-M   'P 1'
#
loop_
_entity.id
_entity.type
_entity.pdbx_description
1 polymer ?
#
loop_
_entity_poly.entity_id
_entity_poly.type
_entity_poly.pdbx_seq_one_letter_code
_entity_poly.pdbx_strand_id
1 'polypeptide(L)' 'TASPDEIKAVAPNKSDKIKIMSGAQRGATGKLIGVDGSDGIVKLDETLDVKILDMHTLAKLAHLVITS' A
#
# COMPACT_ATOMS: atom_id res chain seq x y z
N THR A 1 1.02 -25.55 -12.88
CA THR A 1 2.02 -25.01 -11.94
C THR A 1 2.14 -23.52 -12.21
N ALA A 2 1.44 -22.69 -11.44
CA ALA A 2 1.57 -21.24 -11.53
C ALA A 2 2.70 -20.80 -10.60
N SER A 3 3.72 -20.15 -11.15
CA SER A 3 4.87 -19.64 -10.40
C SER A 3 4.43 -18.49 -9.47
N PRO A 4 4.93 -18.41 -8.22
CA PRO A 4 4.62 -17.31 -7.30
C PRO A 4 5.34 -15.99 -7.65
N ASP A 5 5.89 -15.86 -8.86
CA ASP A 5 6.85 -14.82 -9.23
C ASP A 5 6.21 -13.54 -9.81
N GLU A 6 4.89 -13.48 -9.87
CA GLU A 6 4.20 -12.29 -10.39
C GLU A 6 3.39 -11.56 -9.32
N ILE A 7 3.95 -11.46 -8.10
CA ILE A 7 3.56 -10.36 -7.20
C ILE A 7 4.20 -9.08 -7.76
N LYS A 8 3.70 -8.62 -8.91
CA LYS A 8 3.93 -7.25 -9.36
C LYS A 8 3.33 -6.38 -8.28
N ALA A 9 4.16 -5.65 -7.53
CA ALA A 9 3.70 -4.62 -6.63
C ALA A 9 2.95 -3.59 -7.48
N VAL A 10 1.65 -3.83 -7.68
CA VAL A 10 0.79 -2.91 -8.41
C VAL A 10 0.74 -1.67 -7.55
N ALA A 11 1.33 -0.58 -8.07
CA ALA A 11 1.24 0.72 -7.45
C ALA A 11 -0.23 0.95 -7.06
N PRO A 12 -0.52 1.16 -5.75
CA PRO A 12 -1.88 1.40 -5.35
C PRO A 12 -2.44 2.59 -6.12
N ASN A 13 -3.69 2.50 -6.54
CA ASN A 13 -4.32 3.62 -7.26
C ASN A 13 -4.62 4.75 -6.29
N LYS A 14 -4.77 5.97 -6.82
CA LYS A 14 -5.32 7.09 -6.07
C LYS A 14 -6.68 6.65 -5.51
N SER A 15 -6.85 6.75 -4.19
CA SER A 15 -8.01 6.29 -3.43
C SER A 15 -8.05 4.80 -3.02
N ASP A 16 -7.01 4.01 -3.29
CA ASP A 16 -6.94 2.61 -2.85
C ASP A 16 -6.53 2.49 -1.37
N LYS A 17 -7.02 1.45 -0.69
CA LYS A 17 -6.67 1.19 0.71
C LYS A 17 -5.34 0.42 0.72
N ILE A 18 -4.37 0.95 1.43
CA ILE A 18 -3.02 0.40 1.50
C ILE A 18 -2.69 0.02 2.93
N LYS A 19 -1.76 -0.92 3.06
CA LYS A 19 -1.14 -1.27 4.33
C LYS A 19 0.35 -1.01 4.24
N ILE A 20 0.88 -0.38 5.27
CA ILE A 20 2.29 -0.07 5.36
C ILE A 20 3.00 -1.33 5.84
N MET A 21 3.90 -1.88 5.01
CA MET A 21 4.57 -3.15 5.27
C MET A 21 5.93 -2.98 5.94
N SER A 22 6.51 -1.78 5.88
CA SER A 22 7.84 -1.49 6.42
C SER A 22 7.93 -0.09 7.01
N GLY A 23 8.96 0.15 7.82
CA GLY A 23 9.20 1.44 8.51
C GLY A 23 8.47 1.59 9.85
N ALA A 24 8.51 2.80 10.41
CA ALA A 24 7.96 3.12 11.73
C ALA A 24 6.42 3.05 11.83
N GLN A 25 5.76 2.81 10.70
CA GLN A 25 4.30 2.73 10.57
C GLN A 25 3.87 1.33 10.14
N ARG A 26 4.78 0.35 10.19
CA ARG A 26 4.49 -1.02 9.78
C ARG A 26 3.27 -1.56 10.51
N GLY A 27 2.29 -2.04 9.75
CA GLY A 27 1.02 -2.53 10.25
C GLY A 27 -0.12 -1.50 10.19
N ALA A 28 0.19 -0.21 10.09
CA ALA A 28 -0.83 0.82 9.93
C ALA A 28 -1.47 0.73 8.54
N THR A 29 -2.76 1.08 8.52
CA THR A 29 -3.56 1.14 7.29
C THR A 29 -3.82 2.59 6.92
N GLY A 30 -3.85 2.85 5.63
CA GLY A 30 -4.14 4.16 5.11
C GLY A 30 -4.73 4.11 3.72
N LYS A 31 -4.92 5.30 3.16
CA LYS A 31 -5.42 5.49 1.81
C LYS A 31 -4.40 6.28 1.02
N LEU A 32 -4.03 5.79 -0.16
CA LEU A 32 -3.14 6.55 -1.03
C LEU A 32 -3.90 7.74 -1.61
N ILE A 33 -3.51 8.96 -1.23
CA ILE A 33 -4.12 10.20 -1.70
C ILE A 33 -3.33 10.87 -2.82
N GLY A 34 -2.05 10.50 -2.99
CA GLY A 34 -1.19 10.99 -4.04
C GLY A 34 0.07 10.16 -4.21
N VAL A 35 0.81 10.42 -5.29
CA VAL A 35 2.14 9.87 -5.54
C VAL A 35 2.99 11.04 -6.02
N ASP A 36 4.18 11.17 -5.46
CA ASP A 36 5.17 12.17 -5.82
C ASP A 36 6.47 11.45 -6.22
N GLY A 37 6.69 11.29 -7.52
CA GLY A 37 7.84 10.54 -8.04
C GLY A 37 7.87 9.08 -7.58
N SER A 38 8.79 8.76 -6.67
CA SER A 38 8.96 7.43 -6.06
C SER A 38 8.20 7.25 -4.74
N ASP A 39 7.66 8.34 -4.20
CA ASP A 39 7.01 8.37 -2.90
C ASP A 39 5.48 8.34 -3.02
N GLY A 40 4.84 7.54 -2.18
CA GLY A 40 3.40 7.49 -2.02
C GLY A 40 2.95 8.38 -0.86
N ILE A 41 2.03 9.29 -1.15
CA ILE A 41 1.39 10.16 -0.17
C ILE A 41 0.17 9.41 0.38
N VAL A 42 0.27 8.94 1.61
CA VAL A 42 -0.72 8.12 2.29
C VAL A 42 -1.36 8.91 3.42
N LYS A 43 -2.68 8.90 3.48
CA LYS A 43 -3.44 9.35 4.65
C LYS A 43 -3.71 8.17 5.57
N LEU A 44 -3.23 8.21 6.80
CA LEU A 44 -3.49 7.17 7.81
C LEU A 44 -4.98 7.21 8.20
N ASP A 45 -5.60 6.04 8.31
CA ASP A 45 -7.01 5.94 8.71
C ASP A 45 -7.18 6.18 10.22
N GLU A 46 -6.16 5.80 11.00
CA GLU A 46 -6.18 5.84 12.47
C GLU A 46 -5.97 7.26 13.02
N THR A 47 -4.92 7.96 12.56
CA THR A 47 -4.58 9.30 13.06
C THR A 47 -5.04 10.43 12.12
N LEU A 48 -5.53 10.09 10.92
CA LEU A 48 -5.86 11.04 9.85
C LEU A 48 -4.69 11.89 9.34
N ASP A 49 -3.46 11.61 9.78
CA ASP A 49 -2.25 12.29 9.32
C ASP A 49 -1.87 11.86 7.91
N VAL A 50 -1.28 12.80 7.16
CA VAL A 50 -0.70 12.53 5.85
C VAL A 50 0.79 12.28 6.01
N LYS A 51 1.25 11.15 5.48
CA LYS A 51 2.65 10.76 5.44
C LYS A 51 3.10 10.43 4.04
N ILE A 52 4.36 10.77 3.78
CA ILE A 52 5.07 10.46 2.55
C ILE A 52 5.91 9.23 2.87
N LEU A 53 5.65 8.13 2.17
CA LEU A 53 6.32 6.85 2.36
C LEU A 53 6.70 6.30 1.00
N ASP A 54 7.86 5.66 0.91
CA ASP A 54 8.34 5.09 -0.33
C ASP A 54 7.36 4.02 -0.87
N MET A 55 7.06 4.07 -2.18
CA MET A 55 6.10 3.16 -2.82
C MET A 55 6.45 1.68 -2.63
N HIS A 56 7.73 1.34 -2.44
CA HIS A 56 8.18 -0.03 -2.17
C HIS A 56 7.80 -0.52 -0.77
N THR A 57 7.48 0.39 0.15
CA THR A 57 7.03 0.06 1.51
C THR A 57 5.50 -0.04 1.64
N LEU A 58 4.78 0.32 0.58
CA LEU A 58 3.31 0.35 0.52
C LEU A 58 2.79 -0.89 -0.20
N ALA A 59 1.95 -1.68 0.49
CA ALA A 59 1.24 -2.79 -0.12
C ALA A 59 -0.23 -2.45 -0.33
N LYS A 60 -0.73 -2.74 -1.54
CA LYS A 60 -2.16 -2.66 -1.85
C LYS A 60 -2.93 -3.69 -1.03
N LEU A 61 -3.95 -3.27 -0.28
CA LEU A 61 -4.92 -4.21 0.31
C LEU A 61 -5.95 -4.59 -0.76
N ALA A 62 -5.53 -5.41 -1.72
CA ALA A 62 -6.49 -6.15 -2.53
C ALA A 62 -7.02 -7.28 -1.65
N HIS A 63 -8.35 -7.40 -1.51
CA HIS A 63 -8.97 -8.62 -0.99
C HIS A 63 -8.55 -9.77 -1.90
N LEU A 64 -7.50 -10.49 -1.52
CA LEU A 64 -7.18 -11.76 -2.13
C LEU A 64 -8.23 -12.74 -1.60
N VAL A 65 -9.35 -12.85 -2.30
CA VAL A 65 -10.26 -13.98 -2.11
C VAL A 65 -9.51 -15.19 -2.63
N ILE A 66 -8.82 -15.88 -1.73
CA ILE A 66 -8.22 -17.19 -2.00
C ILE A 66 -9.40 -18.17 -2.05
N THR A 67 -10.18 -18.17 -3.13
CA THR A 67 -11.17 -19.21 -3.34
C THR A 67 -10.40 -20.50 -3.61
N SER A 68 -10.47 -21.43 -2.66
CA SER A 68 -9.86 -22.77 -2.71
C SER A 68 -10.60 -23.69 -3.68
#